data_AF-A0A4Y8CCL9-F1
#
_entry.id   AF-A0A4Y8CCL9-F1
#
_cell.length_a   1.000
_cell.length_b   1.000
_cell.length_c   1.000
_cell.angle_alpha   90.00
_cell.angle_beta   90.00
_cell.angle_gamma   90.00
#
_symmetry.space_group_name_H-M   'P 1'
#
loop_
_entity.id
_entity.type
_entity.pdbx_description
1 polymer ?
#
loop_
_entity_poly.entity_id
_entity_poly.type
_entity_poly.pdbx_seq_one_letter_code
_entity_poly.pdbx_strand_id
1 'polypeptide(L)'
;HDFVKKLEDKSLKQENFLFYLKQDYIYLLNYAKCYARLALNSNTAKELRFAMKFQNYIVEGEMELHRAILSLGINADELDAKDESLVNIAYSRYMLSVGENGDFLDMLVALSACAIGYAKIGAEIINRLKNENLKDHPYKEWILTYGSENFQNEAKEFEDFVNSYTSSVSAQKFQKLSEIFHT
;
A
#
# COMPACT_ATOMS: atom_id res chain seq x y z
N HIS A 1 -12.18 -4.71 -9.95
CA HIS A 1 -13.19 -4.57 -8.88
C HIS A 1 -14.08 -3.36 -9.17
N ASP A 2 -15.36 -3.36 -8.79
CA ASP A 2 -16.31 -2.29 -9.17
C ASP A 2 -15.97 -0.93 -8.55
N PHE A 3 -15.43 -0.91 -7.33
CA PHE A 3 -14.98 0.33 -6.69
C PHE A 3 -13.99 1.10 -7.58
N VAL A 4 -12.98 0.40 -8.11
CA VAL A 4 -11.92 0.98 -8.95
C VAL A 4 -12.49 1.46 -10.30
N LYS A 5 -13.37 0.66 -10.92
CA LYS A 5 -14.03 1.05 -12.18
C LYS A 5 -14.87 2.32 -12.01
N LYS A 6 -15.62 2.40 -10.90
CA LYS A 6 -16.45 3.57 -10.58
C LYS A 6 -15.62 4.80 -10.23
N LEU A 7 -14.43 4.60 -9.65
CA LEU A 7 -13.48 5.68 -9.42
C LEU A 7 -12.98 6.24 -10.76
N GLU A 8 -12.58 5.34 -11.68
CA GLU A 8 -12.12 5.68 -13.03
C GLU A 8 -13.19 6.40 -13.87
N ASP A 9 -14.44 5.92 -13.84
CA ASP A 9 -15.55 6.50 -14.64
C ASP A 9 -16.30 7.67 -13.98
N LYS A 10 -15.82 8.14 -12.82
CA LYS A 10 -16.38 9.25 -12.02
C LYS A 10 -17.75 8.97 -11.38
N SER A 11 -18.30 7.77 -11.49
CA SER A 11 -19.61 7.40 -10.92
C SER A 11 -19.55 6.94 -9.46
N LEU A 12 -18.36 6.77 -8.88
CA LEU A 12 -18.21 6.47 -7.46
C LEU A 12 -18.82 7.62 -6.66
N LYS A 13 -19.60 7.30 -5.63
CA LYS A 13 -20.13 8.31 -4.71
C LYS A 13 -19.02 8.82 -3.81
N GLN A 14 -19.02 10.13 -3.56
CA GLN A 14 -18.02 10.78 -2.70
C GLN A 14 -17.98 10.19 -1.28
N GLU A 15 -19.13 9.82 -0.72
CA GLU A 15 -19.23 9.16 0.60
C GLU A 15 -18.42 7.85 0.67
N ASN A 16 -18.43 7.06 -0.39
CA ASN A 16 -17.69 5.80 -0.46
C ASN A 16 -16.19 6.04 -0.60
N PHE A 17 -15.81 7.08 -1.34
CA PHE A 17 -14.41 7.46 -1.49
C PHE A 17 -13.83 8.00 -0.17
N LEU A 18 -14.56 8.84 0.54
CA LEU A 18 -14.17 9.34 1.85
C LEU A 18 -14.10 8.22 2.89
N PHE A 19 -15.04 7.27 2.87
CA PHE A 19 -14.97 6.09 3.73
C PHE A 19 -13.72 5.25 3.43
N TYR A 20 -13.43 5.01 2.14
CA TYR A 20 -12.20 4.33 1.72
C TYR A 20 -10.96 5.05 2.25
N LEU A 21 -10.80 6.35 2.00
CA LEU A 21 -9.63 7.10 2.45
C LEU A 21 -9.49 7.13 3.98
N LYS A 22 -10.60 7.19 4.71
CA LYS A 22 -10.58 7.10 6.18
C LYS A 22 -10.00 5.75 6.62
N GLN A 23 -10.45 4.65 6.02
CA GLN A 23 -9.89 3.33 6.31
C GLN A 23 -8.43 3.22 5.86
N ASP A 24 -8.10 3.76 4.70
CA ASP A 24 -6.76 3.67 4.13
C ASP A 24 -5.75 4.46 4.96
N TYR A 25 -6.13 5.60 5.54
CA TYR A 25 -5.26 6.33 6.49
C TYR A 25 -4.93 5.49 7.73
N ILE A 26 -5.93 4.82 8.32
CA ILE A 26 -5.73 3.91 9.47
C ILE A 26 -4.88 2.70 9.05
N TYR A 27 -5.13 2.17 7.85
CA TYR A 27 -4.36 1.09 7.26
C TYR A 27 -2.89 1.49 7.12
N LEU A 28 -2.60 2.66 6.54
CA LEU A 28 -1.24 3.15 6.32
C LEU A 28 -0.47 3.32 7.64
N LEU A 29 -1.12 3.76 8.72
CA LEU A 29 -0.50 3.79 10.04
C LEU A 29 -0.10 2.38 10.51
N ASN A 30 -0.96 1.38 10.32
CA ASN A 30 -0.64 -0.01 10.66
C ASN A 30 0.38 -0.63 9.70
N TYR A 31 0.35 -0.25 8.43
CA TYR A 31 1.30 -0.67 7.40
C TYR A 31 2.70 -0.12 7.69
N ALA A 32 2.82 1.14 8.12
CA ALA A 32 4.08 1.71 8.60
C ALA A 32 4.64 0.94 9.82
N LYS A 33 3.78 0.51 10.77
CA LYS A 33 4.20 -0.36 11.88
C LYS A 33 4.67 -1.74 11.38
N CYS A 34 4.07 -2.26 10.30
CA CYS A 34 4.56 -3.47 9.67
C CYS A 34 5.99 -3.28 9.12
N TYR A 35 6.32 -2.14 8.51
CA TYR A 35 7.70 -1.86 8.10
C TYR A 35 8.67 -1.71 9.28
N ALA A 36 8.23 -1.14 10.39
CA ALA A 36 9.04 -1.14 11.62
C ALA A 36 9.35 -2.57 12.09
N ARG A 37 8.37 -3.48 12.01
CA ARG A 37 8.59 -4.90 12.30
C ARG A 37 9.47 -5.58 11.24
N LEU A 38 9.34 -5.23 9.97
CA LEU A 38 10.22 -5.71 8.91
C LEU A 38 11.68 -5.31 9.19
N ALA A 39 11.91 -4.09 9.68
CA ALA A 39 13.22 -3.62 10.10
C ALA A 39 13.79 -4.46 11.25
N LEU A 40 12.96 -4.86 12.23
CA LEU A 40 13.38 -5.78 13.30
C LEU A 40 13.74 -7.18 12.79
N ASN A 41 13.10 -7.64 11.72
CA ASN A 41 13.38 -8.94 11.10
C ASN A 41 14.62 -8.92 10.18
N SER A 42 15.21 -7.75 9.92
CA SER A 42 16.36 -7.64 9.02
C SER A 42 17.62 -8.30 9.58
N ASN A 43 18.37 -8.96 8.70
CA ASN A 43 19.65 -9.61 9.00
C ASN A 43 20.84 -8.84 8.41
N THR A 44 20.58 -7.89 7.51
CA THR A 44 21.62 -7.10 6.84
C THR A 44 21.31 -5.61 6.88
N ALA A 45 22.34 -4.78 6.80
CA ALA A 45 22.16 -3.34 6.69
C ALA A 45 21.40 -2.92 5.41
N LYS A 46 21.43 -3.74 4.35
CA LYS A 46 20.65 -3.52 3.12
C LYS A 46 19.16 -3.67 3.39
N GLU A 47 18.77 -4.76 4.04
CA GLU A 47 17.39 -5.04 4.47
C GLU A 47 16.86 -3.98 5.44
N LEU A 48 17.67 -3.60 6.44
CA LEU A 48 17.29 -2.58 7.41
C LEU A 48 17.02 -1.23 6.73
N ARG A 49 17.92 -0.79 5.83
CA ARG A 49 17.73 0.46 5.08
C ARG A 49 16.49 0.42 4.20
N PHE A 50 16.22 -0.71 3.55
CA PHE A 50 15.03 -0.88 2.73
C PHE A 50 13.75 -0.72 3.56
N ALA A 51 13.66 -1.43 4.69
CA ALA A 51 12.50 -1.34 5.58
C ALA A 51 12.27 0.09 6.09
N MET A 52 13.34 0.78 6.54
CA MET A 52 13.26 2.16 7.00
C MET A 52 12.86 3.14 5.89
N LYS A 53 13.39 2.95 4.67
CA LYS A 53 13.06 3.79 3.51
C LYS A 53 11.55 3.78 3.23
N PHE A 54 10.97 2.58 3.10
CA PHE A 54 9.55 2.43 2.79
C PHE A 54 8.65 2.83 3.96
N GLN A 55 9.09 2.62 5.21
CA GLN A 55 8.39 3.17 6.38
C GLN A 55 8.27 4.70 6.28
N ASN A 56 9.38 5.39 6.00
CA ASN A 56 9.38 6.85 5.86
C ASN A 56 8.56 7.30 4.65
N TYR A 57 8.62 6.58 3.53
CA TYR A 57 7.80 6.87 2.36
C TYR A 57 6.30 6.87 2.68
N ILE A 58 5.84 5.93 3.51
CA ILE A 58 4.44 5.86 3.95
C ILE A 58 4.11 7.02 4.89
N VAL A 59 4.92 7.23 5.93
CA VAL A 59 4.62 8.20 7.00
C VAL A 59 4.71 9.65 6.50
N GLU A 60 5.77 9.97 5.76
CA GLU A 60 6.05 11.34 5.30
C GLU A 60 5.45 11.63 3.91
N GLY A 61 4.99 10.59 3.20
CA GLY A 61 4.43 10.69 1.85
C GLY A 61 2.94 10.41 1.83
N GLU A 62 2.58 9.13 1.71
CA GLU A 62 1.19 8.71 1.45
C GLU A 62 0.21 9.16 2.56
N MET A 63 0.61 9.07 3.84
CA MET A 63 -0.25 9.48 4.94
C MET A 63 -0.59 10.98 4.90
N GLU A 64 0.37 11.83 4.54
CA GLU A 64 0.16 13.29 4.47
C GLU A 64 -0.71 13.68 3.28
N LEU A 65 -0.60 12.96 2.15
CA LEU A 65 -1.53 13.11 1.04
C LEU A 65 -2.96 12.74 1.47
N HIS A 66 -3.14 11.59 2.11
CA HIS A 66 -4.47 11.14 2.54
C HIS A 66 -5.08 12.09 3.57
N ARG A 67 -4.27 12.59 4.50
CA ARG A 67 -4.65 13.65 5.45
C ARG A 67 -5.16 14.89 4.72
N ALA A 68 -4.44 15.35 3.69
CA ALA A 68 -4.85 16.51 2.91
C ALA A 68 -6.20 16.28 2.21
N ILE A 69 -6.44 15.10 1.63
CA ILE A 69 -7.72 14.79 0.96
C ILE A 69 -8.86 14.66 1.99
N LEU A 70 -8.61 14.03 3.14
CA LEU A 70 -9.59 13.85 4.21
C LEU A 70 -10.05 15.17 4.83
N SER A 71 -9.19 16.20 4.84
CA SER A 71 -9.51 17.53 5.39
C SER A 71 -10.77 18.19 4.81
N LEU A 72 -11.29 17.68 3.69
CA LEU A 72 -12.58 18.06 3.10
C LEU A 72 -13.81 17.68 3.96
N GLY A 73 -13.63 16.96 5.06
CA GLY A 73 -14.71 16.69 6.01
C GLY A 73 -14.37 15.74 7.17
N ILE A 74 -13.15 15.22 7.25
CA ILE A 74 -12.69 14.28 8.27
C ILE A 74 -11.35 14.75 8.81
N ASN A 75 -11.25 14.95 10.11
CA ASN A 75 -9.97 15.20 10.78
C ASN A 75 -9.23 13.87 10.98
N ALA A 76 -8.13 13.67 10.24
CA ALA A 76 -7.36 12.42 10.31
C ALA A 76 -6.75 12.19 11.71
N ASP A 77 -6.44 13.25 12.47
CA ASP A 77 -5.88 13.14 13.83
C ASP A 77 -6.89 12.65 14.87
N GLU A 78 -8.18 12.67 14.55
CA GLU A 78 -9.25 12.16 15.42
C GLU A 78 -9.58 10.68 15.15
N LEU A 79 -8.99 10.10 14.10
CA LEU A 79 -9.19 8.70 13.76
C LEU A 79 -8.42 7.80 14.72
N ASP A 80 -9.11 6.83 15.29
CA ASP A 80 -8.50 5.86 16.19
C ASP A 80 -8.96 4.42 15.91
N ALA A 81 -8.58 3.48 16.78
CA ALA A 81 -8.89 2.06 16.62
C ALA A 81 -10.40 1.76 16.53
N LYS A 82 -11.28 2.59 17.09
CA LYS A 82 -12.74 2.42 17.02
C LYS A 82 -13.28 2.64 15.60
N ASP A 83 -12.52 3.35 14.78
CA ASP A 83 -12.85 3.68 13.40
C ASP A 83 -12.37 2.62 12.41
N GLU A 84 -11.50 1.70 12.85
CA GLU A 84 -10.94 0.64 12.02
C GLU A 84 -11.98 -0.44 11.74
N SER A 85 -12.25 -0.71 10.45
CA SER A 85 -13.18 -1.77 10.05
C SER A 85 -12.58 -3.16 10.29
N LEU A 86 -13.43 -4.16 10.46
CA LEU A 86 -13.01 -5.55 10.64
C LEU A 86 -12.11 -6.07 9.50
N VAL A 87 -12.37 -5.63 8.26
CA VAL A 87 -11.55 -6.01 7.10
C VAL A 87 -10.15 -5.42 7.20
N ASN A 88 -10.04 -4.15 7.63
CA ASN A 88 -8.76 -3.48 7.82
C ASN A 88 -7.96 -4.08 8.98
N ILE A 89 -8.63 -4.41 10.10
CA ILE A 89 -8.04 -5.15 11.21
C ILE A 89 -7.51 -6.50 10.70
N ALA A 90 -8.33 -7.27 10.00
CA ALA A 90 -7.93 -8.60 9.51
C ALA A 90 -6.68 -8.50 8.63
N TYR A 91 -6.65 -7.56 7.69
CA TYR A 91 -5.52 -7.42 6.78
C TYR A 91 -4.23 -6.98 7.48
N SER A 92 -4.30 -5.93 8.30
CA SER A 92 -3.12 -5.42 9.00
C SER A 92 -2.58 -6.39 10.05
N ARG A 93 -3.46 -7.09 10.78
CA ARG A 93 -3.05 -8.11 11.75
C ARG A 93 -2.49 -9.36 11.07
N TYR A 94 -3.00 -9.73 9.90
CA TYR A 94 -2.40 -10.79 9.10
C TYR A 94 -0.95 -10.46 8.74
N MET A 95 -0.68 -9.29 8.15
CA MET A 95 0.70 -8.90 7.78
C MET A 95 1.65 -8.86 8.97
N LEU A 96 1.21 -8.32 10.12
CA LEU A 96 1.99 -8.36 11.36
C LEU A 96 2.27 -9.79 11.80
N SER A 97 1.26 -10.66 11.80
CA SER A 97 1.42 -12.06 12.23
C SER A 97 2.41 -12.84 11.35
N VAL A 98 2.46 -12.55 10.04
CA VAL A 98 3.46 -13.13 9.12
C VAL A 98 4.87 -12.71 9.54
N GLY A 99 5.08 -11.45 9.90
CA GLY A 99 6.36 -10.95 10.40
C GLY A 99 6.73 -11.41 11.81
N GLU A 100 5.75 -11.73 12.64
CA GLU A 100 5.99 -12.29 13.98
C GLU A 100 6.40 -13.75 13.93
N ASN A 101 5.84 -14.52 13.00
CA ASN A 101 6.01 -15.97 12.91
C ASN A 101 6.91 -16.42 11.73
N GLY A 102 7.42 -15.47 10.95
CA GLY A 102 8.23 -15.71 9.76
C GLY A 102 9.56 -14.94 9.77
N ASP A 103 10.28 -15.06 8.67
CA ASP A 103 11.51 -14.30 8.44
C ASP A 103 11.27 -12.99 7.70
N PHE A 104 12.35 -12.26 7.41
CA PHE A 104 12.30 -11.01 6.66
C PHE A 104 11.60 -11.16 5.31
N LEU A 105 11.88 -12.23 4.55
CA LEU A 105 11.33 -12.43 3.22
C LEU A 105 9.84 -12.81 3.27
N ASP A 106 9.42 -13.60 4.26
CA ASP A 106 7.99 -13.88 4.51
C ASP A 106 7.21 -12.56 4.67
N MET A 107 7.71 -11.69 5.54
CA MET A 107 7.06 -10.41 5.80
C MET A 107 7.14 -9.46 4.60
N LEU A 108 8.29 -9.38 3.93
CA LEU A 108 8.48 -8.55 2.74
C LEU A 108 7.46 -8.92 1.65
N VAL A 109 7.21 -10.22 1.43
CA VAL A 109 6.22 -10.68 0.46
C VAL A 109 4.78 -10.35 0.91
N ALA A 110 4.45 -10.47 2.19
CA ALA A 110 3.13 -10.06 2.70
C ALA A 110 2.83 -8.57 2.41
N LEU A 111 3.84 -7.70 2.52
CA LEU A 111 3.71 -6.27 2.23
C LEU A 111 3.64 -5.97 0.72
N SER A 112 4.24 -6.82 -0.11
CA SER A 112 4.38 -6.58 -1.55
C SER A 112 3.06 -6.43 -2.30
N ALA A 113 2.00 -7.13 -1.86
CA ALA A 113 0.70 -7.14 -2.52
C ALA A 113 0.08 -5.72 -2.58
N CYS A 114 0.22 -4.94 -1.52
CA CYS A 114 -0.29 -3.58 -1.46
C CYS A 114 0.50 -2.66 -2.41
N ALA A 115 1.83 -2.59 -2.25
CA ALA A 115 2.68 -1.68 -3.02
C ALA A 115 2.58 -1.95 -4.53
N ILE A 116 2.70 -3.21 -4.95
CA ILE A 116 2.67 -3.60 -6.37
C ILE A 116 1.26 -3.50 -6.94
N GLY A 117 0.24 -3.88 -6.15
CA GLY A 117 -1.16 -3.83 -6.57
C GLY A 117 -1.62 -2.42 -6.91
N TYR A 118 -1.38 -1.46 -6.02
CA TYR A 118 -1.75 -0.05 -6.25
C TYR A 118 -0.95 0.57 -7.40
N ALA A 119 0.33 0.23 -7.55
CA ALA A 119 1.12 0.70 -8.68
C ALA A 119 0.52 0.23 -10.02
N LYS A 120 0.15 -1.05 -10.13
CA LYS A 120 -0.49 -1.58 -11.34
C LYS A 120 -1.82 -0.90 -11.64
N ILE A 121 -2.68 -0.73 -10.62
CA ILE A 121 -3.98 -0.07 -10.79
C ILE A 121 -3.79 1.39 -11.24
N GLY A 122 -2.93 2.15 -10.56
CA GLY A 122 -2.66 3.54 -10.89
C GLY A 122 -2.09 3.71 -12.30
N ALA A 123 -1.13 2.87 -12.67
CA ALA A 123 -0.55 2.86 -14.02
C ALA A 123 -1.59 2.54 -15.11
N GLU A 124 -2.49 1.58 -14.88
CA GLU A 124 -3.54 1.26 -15.85
C GLU A 124 -4.51 2.43 -16.03
N ILE A 125 -5.00 2.99 -14.92
CA ILE A 125 -5.98 4.08 -14.96
C ILE A 125 -5.38 5.32 -15.61
N ILE A 126 -4.20 5.77 -15.18
CA ILE A 126 -3.57 6.98 -15.75
C ILE A 126 -3.31 6.80 -17.25
N ASN A 127 -2.92 5.60 -17.69
CA ASN A 127 -2.71 5.30 -19.10
C ASN A 127 -4.00 5.37 -19.94
N ARG A 128 -5.12 4.87 -19.41
CA ARG A 128 -6.43 4.95 -20.08
C ARG A 128 -6.97 6.37 -20.13
N LEU A 129 -6.73 7.15 -19.08
CA LEU A 129 -7.19 8.54 -18.97
C LEU A 129 -6.24 9.56 -19.63
N LYS A 130 -5.16 9.15 -20.30
CA LYS A 130 -4.14 10.04 -20.88
C LYS A 130 -4.69 11.18 -21.75
N ASN A 131 -5.80 10.93 -22.44
CA ASN A 131 -6.43 11.91 -23.35
C ASN A 131 -7.58 12.69 -22.69
N GLU A 132 -7.89 12.42 -21.42
CA GLU A 132 -8.94 13.10 -20.67
C GLU A 132 -8.38 14.30 -19.91
N ASN A 133 -9.21 15.34 -19.78
CA ASN A 133 -8.92 16.44 -18.87
C ASN A 133 -9.16 16.01 -17.42
N LEU A 134 -8.09 15.64 -16.71
CA LEU A 134 -8.17 15.29 -15.28
C LEU A 134 -8.46 16.47 -14.36
N LYS A 135 -8.44 17.72 -14.85
CA LYS A 135 -8.64 18.92 -14.03
C LYS A 135 -9.94 18.87 -13.21
N ASP A 136 -11.01 18.38 -13.84
CA ASP A 136 -12.35 18.31 -13.26
C ASP A 136 -12.70 16.90 -12.76
N HIS A 137 -11.71 15.99 -12.70
CA HIS A 137 -11.91 14.64 -12.20
C HIS A 137 -11.98 14.66 -10.66
N PRO A 138 -13.08 14.18 -10.02
CA PRO A 138 -13.27 14.28 -8.57
C PRO A 138 -12.19 13.52 -7.77
N TYR A 139 -11.65 12.44 -8.35
CA TYR A 139 -10.63 11.59 -7.75
C TYR A 139 -9.22 11.80 -8.33
N LYS A 140 -8.95 12.97 -8.93
CA LYS A 140 -7.68 13.24 -9.64
C LYS A 140 -6.44 13.02 -8.78
N GLU A 141 -6.48 13.44 -7.50
CA GLU A 141 -5.31 13.36 -6.61
C GLU A 141 -4.89 11.91 -6.42
N TRP A 142 -5.86 11.02 -6.17
CA TRP A 142 -5.61 9.58 -6.05
C TRP A 142 -5.01 9.00 -7.33
N ILE A 143 -5.59 9.32 -8.49
CA ILE A 143 -5.13 8.82 -9.79
C ILE A 143 -3.71 9.30 -10.10
N LEU A 144 -3.45 10.59 -9.87
CA LEU A 144 -2.15 11.20 -10.12
C LEU A 144 -1.09 10.65 -9.16
N THR A 145 -1.42 10.38 -7.91
CA THR A 145 -0.47 9.80 -6.95
C THR A 145 -0.04 8.41 -7.37
N TYR A 146 -0.99 7.47 -7.49
CA TYR A 146 -0.66 6.08 -7.81
C TYR A 146 -0.20 5.90 -9.26
N GLY A 147 -0.58 6.81 -10.16
CA GLY A 147 -0.09 6.85 -11.54
C GLY A 147 1.21 7.65 -11.72
N SER A 148 1.73 8.32 -10.68
CA SER A 148 2.92 9.16 -10.80
C SER A 148 4.18 8.34 -11.06
N GLU A 149 5.12 8.92 -11.80
CA GLU A 149 6.44 8.31 -12.01
C GLU A 149 7.15 8.00 -10.68
N ASN A 150 6.98 8.87 -9.67
CA ASN A 150 7.55 8.66 -8.35
C ASN A 150 7.02 7.38 -7.68
N PHE A 151 5.70 7.20 -7.63
CA PHE A 151 5.10 6.00 -7.05
C PHE A 151 5.49 4.74 -7.83
N GLN A 152 5.51 4.81 -9.17
CA GLN A 152 5.90 3.70 -10.02
C GLN A 152 7.38 3.29 -9.80
N ASN A 153 8.28 4.26 -9.62
CA ASN A 153 9.68 3.99 -9.35
C ASN A 153 9.87 3.32 -7.98
N GLU A 154 9.16 3.78 -6.95
CA GLU A 154 9.19 3.15 -5.62
C GLU A 154 8.64 1.72 -5.65
N ALA A 155 7.52 1.49 -6.34
CA ALA A 155 6.98 0.14 -6.53
C ALA A 155 7.93 -0.76 -7.32
N LYS A 156 8.64 -0.21 -8.31
CA LYS A 156 9.64 -0.94 -9.08
C LYS A 156 10.85 -1.34 -8.23
N GLU A 157 11.37 -0.41 -7.43
CA GLU A 157 12.44 -0.72 -6.48
C GLU A 157 12.01 -1.80 -5.49
N PHE A 158 10.76 -1.75 -5.01
CA PHE A 158 10.21 -2.77 -4.14
C PHE A 158 10.19 -4.15 -4.82
N GLU A 159 9.64 -4.21 -6.03
CA GLU A 159 9.57 -5.45 -6.83
C GLU A 159 10.98 -6.02 -7.09
N ASP A 160 11.94 -5.17 -7.47
CA ASP A 160 13.32 -5.59 -7.73
C ASP A 160 14.01 -6.09 -6.46
N PHE A 161 13.71 -5.50 -5.31
CA PHE A 161 14.24 -5.94 -4.02
C PHE A 161 13.72 -7.34 -3.66
N VAL A 162 12.41 -7.59 -3.80
CA VAL A 162 11.81 -8.94 -3.64
C VAL A 162 12.47 -9.92 -4.60
N ASN A 163 12.58 -9.55 -5.88
CA ASN A 163 13.14 -10.41 -6.91
C ASN A 163 14.62 -10.74 -6.68
N SER A 164 15.36 -9.91 -5.92
CA SER A 164 16.75 -10.17 -5.59
C SER A 164 16.96 -11.43 -4.73
N TYR A 165 15.91 -11.94 -4.08
CA TYR A 165 15.95 -13.18 -3.30
C TYR A 165 15.70 -14.45 -4.14
N THR A 166 15.25 -14.33 -5.40
CA THR A 166 14.77 -15.46 -6.22
C THR A 166 15.77 -16.63 -6.33
N SER A 167 17.06 -16.34 -6.45
CA SER A 167 18.11 -17.38 -6.55
C SER A 167 18.39 -18.11 -5.23
N SER A 168 17.92 -17.57 -4.10
CA SER A 168 18.15 -18.10 -2.76
C SER A 168 16.94 -18.84 -2.17
N VAL A 169 15.83 -18.92 -2.92
CA VAL A 169 14.56 -19.46 -2.43
C VAL A 169 14.40 -20.91 -2.90
N SER A 170 14.20 -21.83 -1.94
CA SER A 170 13.84 -23.22 -2.24
C SER A 170 12.41 -23.31 -2.78
N ALA A 171 12.08 -24.39 -3.51
CA ALA A 171 10.71 -24.60 -4.01
C ALA A 171 9.65 -24.59 -2.88
N GLN A 172 9.98 -25.18 -1.72
CA GLN A 172 9.10 -25.16 -0.55
C GLN A 172 8.89 -23.74 -0.01
N LYS A 173 9.97 -22.94 0.08
CA LYS A 173 9.88 -21.54 0.51
C LYS A 173 9.08 -20.73 -0.50
N PHE A 174 9.28 -20.93 -1.81
CA PHE A 174 8.50 -20.25 -2.84
C PHE A 174 7.00 -20.53 -2.71
N GLN A 175 6.61 -21.79 -2.48
CA GLN A 175 5.21 -22.15 -2.24
C GLN A 175 4.63 -21.39 -1.04
N LYS A 176 5.35 -21.38 0.10
CA LYS A 176 4.95 -20.62 1.29
C LYS A 176 4.77 -19.13 0.97
N LEU A 177 5.72 -18.52 0.26
CA LEU A 177 5.65 -17.11 -0.13
C LEU A 177 4.45 -16.83 -1.05
N SER A 178 4.14 -17.75 -1.97
CA SER A 178 2.96 -17.63 -2.84
C SER A 178 1.66 -17.71 -2.07
N GLU A 179 1.57 -18.59 -1.06
CA GLU A 179 0.40 -18.66 -0.16
C GLU A 179 0.27 -17.37 0.65
N ILE A 180 1.38 -16.83 1.15
CA ILE A 180 1.40 -15.55 1.87
C ILE A 180 0.85 -14.42 1.00
N PHE A 181 1.29 -14.34 -0.26
CA PHE A 181 0.90 -13.29 -1.20
C PHE A 181 -0.58 -13.38 -1.63
N HIS A 182 -1.15 -14.59 -1.67
CA HIS A 182 -2.54 -14.80 -2.10
C HIS A 182 -3.60 -14.63 -0.99
N THR A 183 -3.18 -14.62 0.27
CA THR A 183 -4.08 -14.49 1.43
C THR A 183 -4.59 -13.06 1.57
#